data_AF-A0A7C2UJT6-F1
#
_entry.id   AF-A0A7C2UJT6-F1
#
_cell.length_a   1.000
_cell.length_b   1.000
_cell.length_c   1.000
_cell.angle_alpha   90.00
_cell.angle_beta   90.00
_cell.angle_gamma   90.00
#
_symmetry.space_group_name_H-M   'P 1'
#
loop_
_entity.id
_entity.type
_entity.pdbx_description
1 polymer ?
#
loop_
_entity_poly.entity_id
_entity_poly.type
_entity_poly.pdbx_seq_one_letter_code
_entity_poly.pdbx_strand_id
1 'polypeptide(L)'
;MILVVALVLLATQVAWCILSREHRAKFLRTLAMLLALIAVAHVIASPLRPMQDEVPSRPRELADRPVALGFRREPMRVLTQLFEEVRYGHKASEPRRELAGRLGRTAVVLRAQREAIPLRRAWDEIEGGEWPPHPALAAVLRPCDIRTPPLRRGDHLRTVDRAVSALWNYAQGGKLDDR
;
A
#
# COMPACT_ATOMS: atom_id res chain seq x y z
N MET A 1 -18.01 23.92 14.12
CA MET A 1 -18.49 25.26 13.71
C MET A 1 -18.86 25.36 12.23
N ILE A 2 -17.99 24.96 11.28
CA ILE A 2 -18.24 25.08 9.83
C ILE A 2 -19.57 24.44 9.38
N LEU A 3 -19.88 23.25 9.89
CA LEU A 3 -21.12 22.53 9.56
C LEU A 3 -22.38 23.29 9.99
N VAL A 4 -22.35 23.93 11.16
CA VAL A 4 -23.49 24.68 11.71
C VAL A 4 -23.75 25.94 10.88
N VAL A 5 -22.69 26.67 10.51
CA VAL A 5 -22.79 27.86 9.65
C VAL A 5 -23.36 27.51 8.28
N ALA A 6 -22.92 26.41 7.68
CA ALA A 6 -23.45 25.93 6.41
C ALA A 6 -24.95 25.59 6.49
N LEU A 7 -25.38 24.96 7.59
CA LEU A 7 -26.78 24.58 7.81
C LEU A 7 -27.70 25.81 7.97
N VAL A 8 -27.23 26.83 8.68
CA VAL A 8 -27.97 28.10 8.86
C VAL A 8 -28.10 28.85 7.54
N LEU A 9 -27.03 28.94 6.73
CA LEU A 9 -27.08 29.57 5.42
C LEU A 9 -28.05 28.86 4.47
N LEU A 10 -28.03 27.52 4.47
CA LEU A 10 -28.95 26.71 3.68
C LEU A 10 -30.42 26.97 4.08
N ALA A 11 -30.71 26.98 5.38
CA ALA A 11 -32.06 27.22 5.90
C ALA A 11 -32.58 28.62 5.52
N THR A 12 -31.74 29.64 5.65
CA THR A 12 -32.08 31.03 5.27
C THR A 12 -32.38 31.15 3.77
N GLN A 13 -31.58 30.49 2.92
CA GLN A 13 -31.75 30.49 1.47
C GLN A 13 -33.03 29.76 1.05
N VAL A 14 -33.36 28.63 1.70
CA VAL A 14 -34.61 27.91 1.48
C VAL A 14 -35.82 28.75 1.88
N ALA A 15 -35.78 29.43 3.03
CA ALA A 15 -36.87 30.31 3.49
C ALA A 15 -37.11 31.48 2.52
N TRP A 16 -36.04 32.12 2.04
CA TRP A 16 -36.11 33.21 1.05
C TRP A 16 -36.73 32.75 -0.28
N CYS A 17 -36.37 31.55 -0.75
CA CYS A 17 -36.90 30.99 -1.99
C CYS A 17 -38.37 30.55 -1.89
N ILE A 18 -38.86 30.19 -0.70
CA ILE A 18 -40.28 29.86 -0.48
C ILE A 18 -41.16 31.11 -0.57
N LEU A 19 -40.68 32.27 -0.10
CA LEU A 19 -41.42 33.53 -0.11
C LEU A 19 -41.54 34.14 -1.52
N SER A 20 -40.53 34.01 -2.39
CA SER A 20 -40.55 34.61 -3.73
C SER A 20 -41.28 33.72 -4.74
N ARG A 21 -42.55 34.05 -5.06
CA ARG A 21 -43.38 33.31 -6.03
C ARG A 21 -42.77 33.24 -7.43
N GLU A 22 -42.08 34.28 -7.89
CA GLU A 22 -41.43 34.30 -9.20
C GLU A 22 -40.17 33.42 -9.27
N HIS A 23 -39.54 33.14 -8.12
CA HIS A 23 -38.34 32.32 -8.07
C HIS A 23 -38.61 30.85 -7.82
N ARG A 24 -39.85 30.47 -7.48
CA ARG A 24 -40.24 29.06 -7.24
C ARG A 24 -39.90 28.14 -8.41
N ALA A 25 -40.18 28.56 -9.64
CA ALA A 25 -39.92 27.73 -10.82
C ALA A 25 -38.42 27.53 -11.08
N LYS A 26 -37.61 28.57 -10.91
CA LYS A 26 -36.14 28.50 -11.06
C LYS A 26 -35.51 27.70 -9.91
N PHE A 27 -35.99 27.90 -8.68
CA PHE A 27 -35.52 27.22 -7.49
C PHE A 27 -35.82 25.71 -7.52
N LEU A 28 -37.02 25.31 -7.95
CA LEU A 28 -37.36 23.90 -8.11
C LEU A 28 -36.46 23.20 -9.13
N ARG A 29 -36.11 23.87 -10.23
CA ARG A 29 -35.17 23.33 -11.23
C ARG A 29 -33.76 23.15 -10.64
N THR A 30 -33.25 24.16 -9.93
CA THR A 30 -31.93 24.05 -9.29
C THR A 30 -31.91 22.99 -8.19
N LEU A 31 -32.97 22.86 -7.40
CA LEU A 31 -33.09 21.84 -6.36
C LEU A 31 -33.16 20.43 -6.95
N ALA A 32 -33.96 20.22 -7.99
CA ALA A 32 -34.05 18.95 -8.69
C ALA A 32 -32.69 18.54 -9.29
N MET A 33 -31.97 19.49 -9.88
CA MET A 33 -30.63 19.25 -10.44
C MET A 33 -29.61 18.87 -9.34
N LEU A 34 -29.67 19.54 -8.19
CA LEU A 34 -28.82 19.22 -7.04
C LEU A 34 -29.12 17.83 -6.46
N LEU A 35 -30.40 17.49 -6.29
CA LEU A 35 -30.81 16.17 -5.80
C LEU A 35 -30.41 15.06 -6.77
N ALA A 36 -30.55 15.28 -8.08
CA ALA A 36 -30.10 14.35 -9.09
C ALA A 36 -28.57 14.15 -9.02
N LEU A 37 -27.79 15.22 -8.84
CA LEU A 37 -26.34 15.13 -8.67
C LEU A 37 -25.96 14.33 -7.43
N ILE A 38 -26.63 14.57 -6.30
CA ILE A 38 -26.42 13.82 -5.05
C ILE A 38 -26.77 12.35 -5.24
N ALA A 39 -27.87 12.03 -5.91
CA ALA A 39 -28.24 10.65 -6.21
C ALA A 39 -27.20 9.95 -7.08
N VAL A 40 -26.70 10.61 -8.14
CA VAL A 40 -25.62 10.10 -9.00
C VAL A 40 -24.34 9.89 -8.19
N ALA A 41 -23.94 10.88 -7.39
CA ALA A 41 -22.78 10.75 -6.51
C ALA A 41 -22.94 9.59 -5.52
N HIS A 42 -24.16 9.39 -4.99
CA HIS A 42 -24.45 8.30 -4.07
C HIS A 42 -24.39 6.94 -4.78
N VAL A 43 -24.91 6.81 -6.00
CA VAL A 43 -24.81 5.58 -6.81
C VAL A 43 -23.35 5.27 -7.16
N ILE A 44 -22.54 6.28 -7.50
CA ILE A 44 -21.11 6.11 -7.78
C ILE A 44 -20.32 5.76 -6.51
N ALA A 45 -20.70 6.31 -5.36
CA ALA A 45 -20.07 6.02 -4.07
C ALA A 45 -20.58 4.73 -3.40
N SER A 46 -21.76 4.23 -3.77
CA SER A 46 -22.38 3.00 -3.23
C SER A 46 -21.53 1.73 -3.42
N PRO A 47 -20.86 1.48 -4.56
CA PRO A 47 -19.96 0.32 -4.69
C PRO A 47 -18.70 0.43 -3.81
N LEU A 48 -18.46 1.60 -3.19
CA LEU A 48 -17.34 1.83 -2.28
C LEU A 48 -17.78 1.92 -0.82
N ARG A 49 -19.00 1.48 -0.45
CA ARG A 49 -19.32 1.20 0.95
C ARG A 49 -18.65 -0.15 1.26
N PRO A 50 -17.45 -0.19 1.89
CA PRO A 50 -16.90 -1.47 2.31
C PRO A 50 -17.93 -2.10 3.25
N MET A 51 -18.18 -3.40 3.05
CA MET A 51 -18.80 -4.26 4.06
C MET A 51 -17.97 -4.19 5.35
N GLN A 52 -18.19 -3.15 6.15
CA GLN A 52 -17.57 -2.96 7.47
C GLN A 52 -18.39 -3.61 8.57
N ASP A 53 -19.59 -4.09 8.28
CA ASP A 53 -20.36 -4.89 9.21
C ASP A 53 -19.96 -6.35 9.06
N GLU A 54 -19.28 -6.84 10.10
CA GLU A 54 -18.82 -8.22 10.29
C GLU A 54 -17.70 -8.70 9.35
N VAL A 55 -16.52 -8.09 9.47
CA VAL A 55 -15.30 -8.82 9.16
C VAL A 55 -15.20 -9.98 10.16
N PRO A 56 -15.24 -11.26 9.71
CA PRO A 56 -15.02 -12.38 10.60
C PRO A 56 -13.66 -12.19 11.26
N SER A 57 -13.65 -12.13 12.59
CA SER A 57 -12.44 -11.84 13.36
C SER A 57 -11.40 -12.97 13.25
N ARG A 58 -11.79 -14.13 12.70
CA ARG A 58 -10.92 -15.27 12.42
C ARG A 58 -10.98 -15.66 10.94
N PRO A 59 -9.85 -15.72 10.23
CA PRO A 59 -9.84 -16.00 8.78
C PRO A 59 -10.32 -17.42 8.42
N ARG A 60 -10.26 -18.35 9.38
CA ARG A 60 -10.83 -19.69 9.23
C ARG A 60 -12.35 -19.65 9.04
N GLU A 61 -13.06 -18.75 9.74
CA GLU A 61 -14.51 -18.59 9.60
C GLU A 61 -14.89 -18.03 8.22
N LEU A 62 -13.98 -17.29 7.57
CA LEU A 62 -14.13 -16.83 6.20
C LEU A 62 -14.06 -17.99 5.19
N ALA A 63 -13.26 -19.03 5.47
CA ALA A 63 -13.12 -20.22 4.62
C ALA A 63 -14.34 -21.16 4.74
N ASP A 64 -14.95 -21.21 5.91
CA ASP A 64 -16.06 -22.13 6.20
C ASP A 64 -17.36 -21.70 5.50
N ARG A 65 -17.59 -20.40 5.30
CA ARG A 65 -18.78 -19.88 4.60
C ARG A 65 -18.88 -20.34 3.13
N PRO A 66 -17.85 -20.21 2.28
CA PRO A 66 -17.85 -20.75 0.92
C PRO A 66 -17.93 -22.29 0.89
N VAL A 67 -17.27 -22.97 1.81
CA VAL A 67 -17.31 -24.45 1.84
C VAL A 67 -18.72 -24.95 2.16
N ALA A 68 -19.45 -24.27 3.05
CA ALA A 68 -20.86 -24.55 3.32
C ALA A 68 -21.78 -24.32 2.11
N LEU A 69 -21.38 -23.47 1.16
CA LEU A 69 -22.07 -23.23 -0.10
C LEU A 69 -21.67 -24.21 -1.23
N GLY A 70 -20.89 -25.25 -0.91
CA GLY A 70 -20.51 -26.32 -1.84
C GLY A 70 -19.20 -26.07 -2.61
N PHE A 71 -18.45 -25.02 -2.29
CA PHE A 71 -17.11 -24.83 -2.85
C PHE A 71 -16.14 -25.88 -2.29
N ARG A 72 -15.22 -26.38 -3.12
CA ARG A 72 -14.21 -27.35 -2.69
C ARG A 72 -13.33 -26.75 -1.58
N ARG A 73 -13.03 -27.55 -0.56
CA ARG A 73 -12.29 -27.13 0.63
C ARG A 73 -10.83 -26.77 0.34
N GLU A 74 -10.18 -27.51 -0.56
CA GLU A 74 -8.75 -27.34 -0.88
C GLU A 74 -8.44 -25.94 -1.47
N PRO A 75 -9.14 -25.46 -2.51
CA PRO A 75 -8.91 -24.12 -3.06
C PRO A 75 -9.21 -23.00 -2.06
N MET A 76 -10.24 -23.17 -1.22
CA MET A 76 -10.57 -22.18 -0.19
C MET A 76 -9.50 -22.11 0.89
N ARG A 77 -8.89 -23.24 1.26
CA ARG A 77 -7.77 -23.26 2.20
C ARG A 77 -6.56 -22.48 1.67
N VAL A 78 -6.23 -22.65 0.38
CA VAL A 78 -5.13 -21.91 -0.28
C VAL A 78 -5.41 -20.41 -0.31
N LEU A 79 -6.64 -20.01 -0.67
CA LEU A 79 -7.04 -18.59 -0.69
C LEU A 79 -7.05 -17.97 0.71
N THR A 80 -7.53 -18.68 1.73
CA THR A 80 -7.49 -18.21 3.12
C THR A 80 -6.06 -18.10 3.63
N GLN A 81 -5.17 -19.02 3.25
CA GLN A 81 -3.75 -18.95 3.61
C GLN A 81 -3.06 -17.74 2.97
N LEU A 82 -3.28 -17.49 1.68
CA LEU A 82 -2.81 -16.27 0.99
C LEU A 82 -3.35 -14.99 1.64
N PHE A 83 -4.62 -15.01 2.05
CA PHE A 83 -5.23 -13.87 2.72
C PHE A 83 -4.68 -13.67 4.15
N GLU A 84 -4.40 -14.76 4.87
CA GLU A 84 -3.71 -14.74 6.16
C GLU A 84 -2.28 -14.20 6.04
N GLU A 85 -1.55 -14.59 4.99
CA GLU A 85 -0.21 -14.10 4.66
C GLU A 85 -0.19 -12.59 4.40
N VAL A 86 -1.15 -12.09 3.60
CA VAL A 86 -1.26 -10.66 3.27
C VAL A 86 -1.76 -9.82 4.46
N ARG A 87 -2.74 -10.33 5.22
CA ARG A 87 -3.47 -9.53 6.24
C ARG A 87 -2.88 -9.62 7.64
N TYR A 88 -2.45 -10.81 8.08
CA TYR A 88 -1.98 -11.04 9.45
C TYR A 88 -0.48 -11.17 9.57
N GLY A 89 0.25 -11.30 8.45
CA GLY A 89 1.71 -11.27 8.42
C GLY A 89 2.32 -12.17 9.50
N HIS A 90 2.08 -13.48 9.42
CA HIS A 90 2.83 -14.42 10.24
C HIS A 90 4.33 -14.22 9.94
N LYS A 91 5.07 -13.81 10.96
CA LYS A 91 6.51 -13.48 10.96
C LYS A 91 6.94 -12.70 9.71
N ALA A 92 6.70 -11.38 9.74
CA ALA A 92 7.14 -10.37 8.76
C ALA A 92 8.64 -10.36 8.40
N SER A 93 9.43 -11.32 8.84
CA SER A 93 10.83 -11.54 8.50
C SER A 93 11.04 -12.54 7.36
N GLU A 94 10.20 -13.53 7.10
CA GLU A 94 10.53 -14.57 6.10
C GLU A 94 10.48 -14.09 4.65
N PRO A 95 9.37 -13.51 4.15
CA PRO A 95 9.33 -12.98 2.78
C PRO A 95 10.35 -11.85 2.57
N ARG A 96 10.60 -11.05 3.62
CA ARG A 96 11.60 -9.98 3.60
C ARG A 96 13.02 -10.53 3.57
N ARG A 97 13.32 -11.58 4.32
CA ARG A 97 14.62 -12.28 4.30
C ARG A 97 14.84 -12.96 2.97
N GLU A 98 13.81 -13.56 2.38
CA GLU A 98 13.91 -14.16 1.05
C GLU A 98 14.20 -13.10 -0.01
N LEU A 99 13.44 -11.99 -0.01
CA LEU A 99 13.67 -10.86 -0.91
C LEU A 99 15.07 -10.27 -0.74
N ALA A 100 15.48 -10.00 0.50
CA ALA A 100 16.82 -9.50 0.82
C ALA A 100 17.91 -10.47 0.36
N GLY A 101 17.70 -11.79 0.54
CA GLY A 101 18.63 -12.82 0.07
C GLY A 101 18.72 -12.88 -1.46
N ARG A 102 17.60 -12.71 -2.17
CA ARG A 102 17.58 -12.64 -3.64
C ARG A 102 18.29 -11.38 -4.13
N LEU A 103 17.98 -10.21 -3.56
CA LEU A 103 18.64 -8.94 -3.89
C LEU A 103 20.13 -8.99 -3.57
N GLY A 104 20.54 -9.59 -2.45
CA GLY A 104 21.93 -9.76 -2.08
C GLY A 104 22.70 -10.62 -3.08
N ARG A 105 22.15 -11.77 -3.50
CA ARG A 105 22.76 -12.59 -4.55
C ARG A 105 22.93 -11.81 -5.86
N THR A 106 21.91 -11.07 -6.29
CA THR A 106 21.99 -10.24 -7.50
C THR A 106 23.05 -9.14 -7.36
N ALA A 107 23.08 -8.44 -6.23
CA ALA A 107 24.05 -7.39 -5.95
C ALA A 107 25.50 -7.93 -6.01
N VAL A 108 25.74 -9.10 -5.41
CA VAL A 108 27.06 -9.76 -5.43
C VAL A 108 27.49 -10.16 -6.84
N VAL A 109 26.59 -10.78 -7.62
CA VAL A 109 26.91 -11.18 -9.00
C VAL A 109 27.23 -9.96 -9.87
N LEU A 110 26.41 -8.90 -9.78
CA LEU A 110 26.64 -7.67 -10.52
C LEU A 110 27.98 -7.04 -10.17
N ARG A 111 28.30 -6.96 -8.87
CA ARG A 111 29.57 -6.40 -8.41
C ARG A 111 30.78 -7.23 -8.85
N ALA A 112 30.72 -8.55 -8.68
CA ALA A 112 31.80 -9.45 -9.08
C ALA A 112 32.11 -9.34 -10.58
N GLN A 113 31.06 -9.24 -11.41
CA GLN A 113 31.22 -9.04 -12.86
C GLN A 113 31.82 -7.67 -13.19
N ARG A 114 31.33 -6.61 -12.54
CA ARG A 114 31.70 -5.24 -12.89
C ARG A 114 33.08 -4.82 -12.39
N GLU A 115 33.43 -5.22 -11.17
CA GLU A 115 34.70 -4.84 -10.51
C GLU A 115 35.77 -5.93 -10.64
N ALA A 116 35.45 -7.05 -11.33
CA ALA A 116 36.33 -8.21 -11.47
C ALA A 116 36.85 -8.76 -10.13
N ILE A 117 36.02 -8.70 -9.08
CA ILE A 117 36.35 -9.22 -7.74
C ILE A 117 35.76 -10.63 -7.52
N PRO A 118 36.37 -11.48 -6.68
CA PRO A 118 35.79 -12.78 -6.33
C PRO A 118 34.44 -12.65 -5.60
N LEU A 119 33.49 -13.54 -5.90
CA LEU A 119 32.15 -13.58 -5.26
C LEU A 119 32.22 -13.64 -3.73
N ARG A 120 33.20 -14.38 -3.18
CA ARG A 120 33.39 -14.53 -1.74
C ARG A 120 33.73 -13.19 -1.08
N ARG A 121 34.69 -12.46 -1.66
CA ARG A 121 35.06 -11.11 -1.20
C ARG A 121 33.88 -10.14 -1.25
N ALA A 122 33.09 -10.17 -2.33
CA ALA A 122 31.90 -9.34 -2.45
C ALA A 122 30.86 -9.62 -1.34
N TRP A 123 30.69 -10.88 -0.94
CA TRP A 123 29.84 -11.25 0.20
C TRP A 123 30.43 -10.78 1.53
N ASP A 124 31.71 -11.04 1.78
CA ASP A 124 32.37 -10.67 3.03
C ASP A 124 32.31 -9.14 3.25
N GLU A 125 32.45 -8.33 2.18
CA GLU A 125 32.30 -6.87 2.24
C GLU A 125 30.85 -6.40 2.48
N ILE A 126 29.84 -7.17 2.05
CA ILE A 126 28.43 -6.92 2.40
C ILE A 126 28.17 -7.21 3.87
N GLU A 127 28.66 -8.35 4.36
CA GLU A 127 28.52 -8.77 5.75
C GLU A 127 29.28 -7.85 6.70
N GLY A 128 30.49 -7.42 6.31
CA GLY A 128 31.31 -6.43 7.03
C GLY A 128 30.78 -5.00 6.93
N GLY A 129 29.82 -4.76 6.03
CA GLY A 129 29.16 -3.47 5.87
C GLY A 129 29.97 -2.40 5.14
N GLU A 130 31.07 -2.81 4.49
CA GLU A 130 31.93 -1.96 3.66
C GLU A 130 31.26 -1.60 2.33
N TRP A 131 30.36 -2.47 1.85
CA TRP A 131 29.59 -2.27 0.63
C TRP A 131 28.14 -2.74 0.81
N PRO A 132 27.14 -2.11 0.17
CA PRO A 132 27.22 -0.93 -0.69
C PRO A 132 27.15 0.38 0.10
N PRO A 133 27.73 1.49 -0.43
CA PRO A 133 27.67 2.81 0.21
C PRO A 133 26.27 3.45 0.14
N HIS A 134 25.42 3.02 -0.80
CA HIS A 134 24.06 3.53 -0.94
C HIS A 134 23.18 3.06 0.24
N PRO A 135 22.59 3.97 1.05
CA PRO A 135 21.96 3.64 2.32
C PRO A 135 20.70 2.78 2.17
N ALA A 136 19.87 3.01 1.15
CA ALA A 136 18.68 2.19 0.93
C ALA A 136 19.03 0.73 0.60
N LEU A 137 20.04 0.52 -0.24
CA LEU A 137 20.52 -0.80 -0.59
C LEU A 137 21.18 -1.48 0.61
N ALA A 138 22.02 -0.75 1.37
CA ALA A 138 22.59 -1.25 2.62
C ALA A 138 21.51 -1.70 3.62
N ALA A 139 20.45 -0.91 3.79
CA ALA A 139 19.34 -1.22 4.70
C ALA A 139 18.54 -2.48 4.29
N VAL A 140 18.41 -2.74 2.98
CA VAL A 140 17.74 -3.96 2.48
C VAL A 140 18.63 -5.18 2.62
N LEU A 141 19.93 -5.06 2.34
CA LEU A 141 20.89 -6.15 2.43
C LEU A 141 21.23 -6.54 3.87
N ARG A 142 21.14 -5.58 4.81
CA ARG A 142 21.44 -5.78 6.24
C ARG A 142 20.29 -5.33 7.14
N PRO A 143 19.14 -6.04 7.13
CA PRO A 143 17.95 -5.62 7.88
C PRO A 143 18.10 -5.70 9.42
N CYS A 144 19.19 -6.29 9.94
CA CYS A 144 19.43 -6.48 11.38
C CYS A 144 20.68 -5.75 11.90
N ASP A 145 21.27 -4.84 11.12
CA ASP A 145 22.40 -4.04 11.60
C ASP A 145 21.91 -3.04 12.67
N ILE A 146 22.51 -3.08 13.86
CA ILE A 146 22.21 -2.19 14.99
C ILE A 146 22.35 -0.71 14.60
N ARG A 147 23.22 -0.41 13.63
CA ARG A 147 23.46 0.95 13.13
C ARG A 147 22.36 1.46 12.21
N THR A 148 21.52 0.56 11.68
CA THR A 148 20.43 0.94 10.77
C THR A 148 19.15 1.09 11.57
N PRO A 149 18.54 2.30 11.64
CA PRO A 149 17.30 2.47 12.35
C PRO A 149 16.21 1.55 11.75
N PRO A 150 15.37 0.93 12.59
CA PRO A 150 14.34 0.03 12.09
C PRO A 150 13.41 0.78 11.14
N LEU A 151 13.28 0.28 9.91
CA LEU A 151 12.40 0.85 8.91
C LEU A 151 10.96 0.85 9.42
N ARG A 152 10.33 2.02 9.47
CA ARG A 152 8.88 2.09 9.73
C ARG A 152 8.15 1.30 8.64
N ARG A 153 7.04 0.65 9.00
CA ARG A 153 6.34 -0.30 8.12
C ARG A 153 5.96 0.29 6.75
N GLY A 154 5.68 1.60 6.69
CA GLY A 154 5.37 2.31 5.44
C GLY A 154 6.59 2.66 4.57
N ASP A 155 7.78 2.76 5.17
CA ASP A 155 8.99 3.18 4.45
C ASP A 155 9.67 2.00 3.75
N HIS A 156 9.41 0.76 4.18
CA HIS A 156 10.08 -0.43 3.65
C HIS A 156 9.94 -0.57 2.12
N LEU A 157 8.74 -0.38 1.57
CA LEU A 157 8.53 -0.47 0.12
C LEU A 157 9.32 0.60 -0.64
N ARG A 158 9.37 1.82 -0.11
CA ARG A 158 10.17 2.91 -0.69
C ARG A 158 11.67 2.61 -0.61
N THR A 159 12.13 1.99 0.47
CA THR A 159 13.54 1.57 0.62
C THR A 159 13.89 0.47 -0.38
N VAL A 160 13.01 -0.52 -0.57
CA VAL A 160 13.21 -1.59 -1.56
C VAL A 160 13.24 -1.01 -2.98
N ASP A 161 12.30 -0.11 -3.32
CA ASP A 161 12.23 0.55 -4.62
C ASP A 161 13.51 1.34 -4.94
N ARG A 162 14.02 2.13 -3.96
CA ARG A 162 15.31 2.82 -4.09
C ARG A 162 16.48 1.86 -4.22
N ALA A 163 16.50 0.77 -3.46
CA ALA A 163 17.56 -0.24 -3.54
C ALA A 163 17.62 -0.91 -4.93
N VAL A 164 16.46 -1.24 -5.51
CA VAL A 164 16.36 -1.81 -6.85
C VAL A 164 16.80 -0.79 -7.90
N SER A 165 16.37 0.46 -7.78
CA SER A 165 16.78 1.55 -8.69
C SER A 165 18.29 1.79 -8.66
N ALA A 166 18.90 1.78 -7.47
CA ALA A 166 20.34 1.92 -7.31
C ALA A 166 21.11 0.74 -7.94
N LEU A 167 20.64 -0.50 -7.73
CA LEU A 167 21.21 -1.68 -8.38
C LEU A 167 21.07 -1.63 -9.90
N TRP A 168 19.94 -1.16 -10.42
CA TRP A 168 19.73 -0.99 -11.86
C TRP A 168 20.70 0.04 -12.44
N ASN A 169 20.84 1.21 -11.81
CA ASN A 169 21.82 2.22 -12.23
C ASN A 169 23.25 1.66 -12.21
N TYR A 170 23.59 0.89 -11.18
CA TYR A 170 24.88 0.20 -11.10
C TYR A 170 25.05 -0.88 -12.16
N ALA A 171 24.01 -1.61 -12.55
CA ALA A 171 24.09 -2.55 -13.67
C ALA A 171 24.37 -1.83 -15.01
N GLN A 172 23.88 -0.59 -15.18
CA GLN A 172 24.08 0.24 -16.37
C GLN A 172 25.42 1.00 -16.40
N GLY A 173 26.34 0.74 -15.46
CA GLY A 173 27.62 1.46 -15.40
C GLY A 173 27.60 2.74 -14.55
N GLY A 174 26.47 3.11 -13.93
CA GLY A 174 26.37 4.21 -12.98
C GLY A 174 27.09 3.95 -11.66
N LYS A 175 27.27 4.95 -10.79
CA LYS A 175 27.84 4.73 -9.44
C LYS A 175 26.73 4.43 -8.43
N LEU A 176 27.07 3.74 -7.34
CA LEU A 176 26.18 3.54 -6.18
C LEU A 176 26.36 4.72 -5.21
N ASP A 177 26.12 5.95 -5.66
CA ASP A 177 26.09 7.13 -4.80
C ASP A 177 24.64 7.60 -4.52
N ASP A 178 24.46 8.34 -3.44
CA ASP A 178 23.15 8.74 -2.89
C ASP A 178 22.55 9.99 -3.58
N ARG A 179 22.94 10.23 -4.84
CA ARG A 179 22.61 11.45 -5.59
C ARG A 179 21.24 11.41 -6.25
#